data_AF-A0A6D2HST0-F1
#
_entry.id   AF-A0A6D2HST0-F1
#
_cell.length_a   1.000
_cell.length_b   1.000
_cell.length_c   1.000
_cell.angle_alpha   90.00
_cell.angle_beta   90.00
_cell.angle_gamma   90.00
#
_symmetry.space_group_name_H-M   'P 1'
#
loop_
_entity.id
_entity.type
_entity.pdbx_description
1 polymer ?
#
loop_
_entity_poly.entity_id
_entity_poly.type
_entity_poly.pdbx_seq_one_letter_code
_entity_poly.pdbx_strand_id
1 'polypeptide(L)'
;MPIDVSPYTDPVSGLVFTSDSSLIQTGKSGRVDKAFDKIDIEPYLTLRYFPEGQRNCYGLNVTSGTTYLIGANFLYGNYDGNNTYPNFDLYLGPNKWQTVDLEENINGSRLEVIFIPRSNSLELCLVKTGNTVPLISTIEIRPLRNDTYVPRLGSLTSSFRIYFNASNNYIR
;
A
#
# COMPACT_ATOMS: atom_id res chain seq x y z
N MET A 1 8.28 -1.55 7.34
CA MET A 1 8.71 -1.58 8.76
C MET A 1 9.82 -2.61 8.96
N PRO A 2 10.95 -2.23 9.58
CA PRO A 2 12.03 -3.18 9.87
C PRO A 2 11.60 -4.22 10.93
N ILE A 3 12.28 -5.38 10.92
CA ILE A 3 11.85 -6.58 11.66
C ILE A 3 11.91 -6.36 13.18
N ASP A 4 12.86 -5.57 13.65
CA ASP A 4 13.13 -5.26 15.06
C ASP A 4 12.02 -4.43 15.73
N VAL A 5 11.24 -3.68 14.94
CA VAL A 5 10.09 -2.88 15.40
C VAL A 5 8.73 -3.51 15.06
N SER A 6 8.72 -4.72 14.52
CA SER A 6 7.49 -5.47 14.22
C SER A 6 7.15 -6.46 15.36
N PRO A 7 5.90 -6.53 15.84
CA PRO A 7 4.73 -5.76 15.41
C PRO A 7 4.67 -4.35 16.04
N TYR A 8 4.09 -3.40 15.31
CA TYR A 8 3.84 -2.02 15.77
C TYR A 8 2.33 -1.76 15.80
N THR A 9 1.82 -1.24 16.92
CA THR A 9 0.42 -0.78 16.99
C THR A 9 0.40 0.72 16.79
N ASP A 10 -0.23 1.17 15.71
CA ASP A 10 -0.36 2.59 15.41
C ASP A 10 -1.34 3.25 16.40
N PRO A 11 -0.91 4.23 17.22
CA PRO A 11 -1.75 4.81 18.25
C PRO A 11 -2.88 5.67 17.66
N VAL A 12 -2.73 6.15 16.42
CA VAL A 12 -3.73 6.98 15.74
C VAL A 12 -4.86 6.13 15.18
N SER A 13 -4.54 5.05 14.45
CA SER A 13 -5.54 4.18 13.81
C SER A 13 -5.92 2.95 14.62
N GLY A 14 -5.14 2.58 15.63
CA GLY A 14 -5.30 1.33 16.39
C GLY A 14 -4.93 0.07 15.60
N LEU A 15 -4.37 0.21 14.40
CA LEU A 15 -4.01 -0.92 13.55
C LEU A 15 -2.67 -1.52 13.96
N VAL A 16 -2.59 -2.85 13.90
CA VAL A 16 -1.32 -3.57 14.09
C VAL A 16 -0.66 -3.78 12.72
N PHE A 17 0.51 -3.19 12.56
CA PHE A 17 1.38 -3.40 11.40
C PHE A 17 2.41 -4.48 11.71
N THR A 18 2.74 -5.28 10.71
CA THR A 18 3.80 -6.30 10.77
C THR A 18 4.77 -6.11 9.63
N SER A 19 5.99 -6.64 9.76
CA SER A 19 6.96 -6.67 8.67
C SER A 19 6.43 -7.47 7.47
N ASP A 20 6.87 -7.06 6.28
CA ASP A 20 6.48 -7.66 5.00
C ASP A 20 7.41 -8.80 4.56
N SER A 21 8.42 -9.13 5.37
CA SER A 21 9.51 -10.07 5.03
C SER A 21 9.04 -11.48 4.69
N SER A 22 7.89 -11.91 5.21
CA SER A 22 7.29 -13.21 4.88
C SER A 22 6.43 -13.18 3.61
N LEU A 23 6.13 -12.00 3.08
CA LEU A 23 5.22 -11.80 1.95
C LEU A 23 5.97 -11.56 0.63
N ILE A 24 7.24 -11.15 0.70
CA ILE A 24 8.10 -10.91 -0.46
C ILE A 24 9.57 -11.19 -0.14
N GLN A 25 10.31 -11.72 -1.12
CA GLN A 25 11.74 -12.03 -0.98
C GLN A 25 12.66 -11.02 -1.66
N THR A 26 12.14 -10.19 -2.56
CA THR A 26 12.91 -9.20 -3.32
C THR A 26 12.83 -7.80 -2.72
N GLY A 27 13.59 -6.87 -3.28
CA GLY A 27 13.62 -5.48 -2.86
C GLY A 27 14.50 -5.23 -1.64
N LYS A 28 14.69 -3.94 -1.35
CA LYS A 28 15.51 -3.43 -0.24
C LYS A 28 14.65 -2.55 0.65
N SER A 29 14.99 -2.46 1.93
CA SER A 29 14.32 -1.58 2.87
C SER A 29 14.98 -0.20 2.89
N GLY A 30 14.17 0.84 2.93
CA GLY A 30 14.60 2.24 3.05
C GLY A 30 13.80 2.97 4.12
N ARG A 31 14.31 4.12 4.54
CA ARG A 31 13.62 5.06 5.43
C ARG A 31 13.56 6.41 4.75
N VAL A 32 12.42 7.09 4.86
CA VAL A 32 12.27 8.46 4.39
C VAL A 32 13.22 9.42 5.12
N ASP A 33 13.35 10.62 4.59
CA ASP A 33 14.13 11.70 5.20
C ASP A 33 13.68 11.99 6.64
N LYS A 34 14.64 12.32 7.52
CA LYS A 34 14.38 12.65 8.93
C LYS A 34 13.44 13.85 9.11
N ALA A 35 13.25 14.68 8.09
CA ALA A 35 12.24 15.73 8.10
C ALA A 35 10.83 15.23 8.44
N PHE A 36 10.53 13.96 8.13
CA PHE A 36 9.24 13.33 8.41
C PHE A 36 9.09 12.82 9.86
N ASP A 37 10.17 12.75 10.65
CA ASP A 37 10.12 12.29 12.05
C ASP A 37 9.30 13.22 12.96
N LYS A 38 8.93 14.41 12.46
CA LYS A 38 8.10 15.40 13.18
C LYS A 38 6.60 15.17 13.03
N ILE A 39 6.19 14.15 12.28
CA ILE A 39 4.80 13.85 11.93
C ILE A 39 4.47 12.45 12.44
N ASP A 40 3.29 12.27 13.04
CA ASP A 40 2.81 10.99 13.57
C ASP A 40 2.36 10.03 12.45
N ILE A 41 3.31 9.52 11.67
CA ILE A 41 3.10 8.65 10.50
C ILE A 41 4.02 7.43 10.49
N GLU A 42 4.36 6.90 11.68
CA GLU A 42 5.37 5.84 11.88
C GLU A 42 5.26 4.65 10.90
N PRO A 43 4.07 4.09 10.58
CA PRO A 43 3.96 2.98 9.64
C PRO A 43 4.49 3.30 8.23
N TYR A 44 4.48 4.58 7.85
CA TYR A 44 4.81 5.07 6.51
C TYR A 44 6.25 5.58 6.40
N LEU A 45 6.96 5.78 7.53
CA LEU A 45 8.34 6.27 7.54
C LEU A 45 9.35 5.28 6.95
N THR A 46 8.96 4.01 6.84
CA THR A 46 9.78 2.95 6.26
C THR A 46 9.09 2.39 5.03
N LEU A 47 9.89 2.01 4.05
CA LEU A 47 9.40 1.50 2.78
C LEU A 47 10.25 0.34 2.27
N ARG A 48 9.69 -0.43 1.35
CA ARG A 48 10.46 -1.35 0.50
C ARG A 48 10.51 -0.78 -0.90
N TYR A 49 11.70 -0.78 -1.49
CA TYR A 49 11.94 -0.32 -2.86
C TYR A 49 12.59 -1.42 -3.70
N PHE A 50 12.36 -1.37 -5.02
CA PHE A 50 12.70 -2.44 -5.94
C PHE A 50 13.60 -1.92 -7.07
N PRO A 51 14.93 -1.80 -6.82
CA PRO A 51 15.86 -1.32 -7.84
C PRO A 51 16.07 -2.35 -8.97
N GLU A 52 15.80 -3.62 -8.67
CA GLU A 52 15.98 -4.76 -9.57
C GLU A 52 14.63 -5.44 -9.85
N GLY A 53 14.56 -6.11 -11.00
CA GLY A 53 13.36 -6.80 -11.46
C GLY A 53 12.34 -5.87 -12.11
N GLN A 54 11.70 -6.35 -13.18
CA GLN A 54 10.64 -5.60 -13.86
C GLN A 54 9.28 -5.70 -13.15
N ARG A 55 9.03 -6.82 -12.46
CA ARG A 55 7.80 -7.11 -11.74
C ARG A 55 8.13 -7.75 -10.41
N ASN A 56 7.73 -7.10 -9.33
CA ASN A 56 7.96 -7.56 -7.96
C ASN A 56 6.60 -7.74 -7.26
N CYS A 57 6.31 -8.95 -6.77
CA CYS A 57 4.98 -9.33 -6.29
C CYS A 57 5.00 -9.77 -4.83
N TYR A 58 4.06 -9.23 -4.06
CA TYR A 58 3.73 -9.71 -2.73
C TYR A 58 2.74 -10.86 -2.84
N GLY A 59 3.01 -11.97 -2.15
CA GLY A 59 2.08 -13.07 -1.98
C GLY A 59 1.19 -12.83 -0.76
N LEU A 60 -0.09 -12.54 -0.98
CA LEU A 60 -1.05 -12.23 0.07
C LEU A 60 -1.99 -13.42 0.31
N ASN A 61 -2.12 -13.84 1.57
CA ASN A 61 -3.07 -14.87 1.98
C ASN A 61 -4.46 -14.24 2.13
N VAL A 62 -5.43 -14.74 1.36
CA VAL A 62 -6.81 -14.26 1.36
C VAL A 62 -7.77 -15.46 1.37
N THR A 63 -9.05 -15.22 1.61
CA THR A 63 -10.08 -16.25 1.51
C THR A 63 -10.91 -16.03 0.25
N SER A 64 -10.96 -17.04 -0.62
CA SER A 64 -11.76 -16.99 -1.84
C SER A 64 -13.23 -16.62 -1.53
N GLY A 65 -13.82 -15.76 -2.35
CA GLY A 65 -15.20 -15.30 -2.19
C GLY A 65 -15.44 -14.28 -1.06
N THR A 66 -14.43 -13.95 -0.25
CA THR A 66 -14.55 -12.91 0.78
C THR A 66 -14.28 -11.53 0.19
N THR A 67 -15.15 -10.55 0.46
CA THR A 67 -14.93 -9.17 0.03
C THR A 67 -13.84 -8.52 0.87
N TYR A 68 -12.80 -7.98 0.23
CA TYR A 68 -11.71 -7.25 0.90
C TYR A 68 -11.64 -5.80 0.46
N LEU A 69 -11.40 -4.89 1.40
CA LEU A 69 -10.80 -3.59 1.13
C LEU A 69 -9.29 -3.75 1.19
N ILE A 70 -8.62 -3.48 0.07
CA ILE A 70 -7.16 -3.51 -0.05
C ILE A 70 -6.68 -2.07 -0.24
N GLY A 71 -5.77 -1.65 0.65
CA GLY A 71 -5.12 -0.34 0.60
C GLY A 71 -3.62 -0.49 0.35
N ALA A 72 -3.07 0.30 -0.56
CA ALA A 72 -1.64 0.43 -0.76
C ALA A 72 -1.23 1.89 -0.53
N ASN A 73 -0.26 2.12 0.34
CA ASN A 73 0.25 3.47 0.63
C ASN A 73 1.69 3.61 0.12
N PHE A 74 1.97 4.77 -0.44
CA PHE A 74 3.24 5.13 -1.08
C PHE A 74 3.72 6.47 -0.54
N LEU A 75 4.85 6.47 0.15
CA LEU A 75 5.55 7.68 0.57
C LEU A 75 7.00 7.60 0.11
N TYR A 76 7.39 8.43 -0.86
CA TYR A 76 8.78 8.47 -1.35
C TYR A 76 9.72 9.06 -0.29
N GLY A 77 9.37 10.25 0.21
CA GLY A 77 10.08 10.94 1.28
C GLY A 77 11.59 11.06 1.06
N ASN A 78 12.05 11.10 -0.20
CA ASN A 78 13.46 11.21 -0.58
C ASN A 78 14.39 10.18 0.12
N TYR A 79 13.92 8.94 0.30
CA TYR A 79 14.66 7.89 1.02
C TYR A 79 16.06 7.58 0.46
N ASP A 80 16.31 7.90 -0.81
CA ASP A 80 17.57 7.66 -1.52
C ASP A 80 18.38 8.94 -1.78
N GLY A 81 17.88 10.12 -1.37
CA GLY A 81 18.55 11.40 -1.57
C GLY A 81 18.55 11.92 -3.02
N ASN A 82 17.91 11.22 -3.96
CA ASN A 82 17.98 11.55 -5.39
C ASN A 82 16.93 12.56 -5.86
N ASN A 83 15.92 12.86 -5.04
CA ASN A 83 14.77 13.70 -5.40
C ASN A 83 14.13 13.31 -6.75
N THR A 84 14.11 12.02 -7.05
CA THR A 84 13.53 11.48 -8.29
C THR A 84 12.27 10.73 -7.95
N TYR A 85 11.12 11.32 -8.27
CA TYR A 85 9.82 10.77 -7.90
C TYR A 85 9.50 9.48 -8.69
N PRO A 86 9.13 8.38 -8.00
CA PRO A 86 8.73 7.14 -8.65
C PRO A 86 7.48 7.24 -9.52
N ASN A 87 7.52 6.55 -10.67
CA ASN A 87 6.39 6.30 -11.55
C ASN A 87 6.42 4.82 -11.96
N PHE A 88 5.34 4.09 -11.67
CA PHE A 88 5.25 2.65 -11.92
C PHE A 88 3.80 2.18 -11.91
N ASP A 89 3.54 0.96 -12.37
CA ASP A 89 2.21 0.38 -12.38
C ASP A 89 2.00 -0.58 -11.21
N LEU A 90 0.82 -0.51 -10.60
CA LEU A 90 0.35 -1.44 -9.59
C LEU A 90 -0.62 -2.43 -10.23
N TYR A 91 -0.42 -3.72 -9.96
CA TYR A 91 -1.26 -4.81 -10.42
C TYR A 91 -1.83 -5.59 -9.25
N LEU A 92 -3.08 -6.04 -9.41
CA LEU A 92 -3.72 -6.97 -8.51
C LEU A 92 -4.06 -8.26 -9.29
N GLY A 93 -3.29 -9.31 -9.01
CA GLY A 93 -3.19 -10.49 -9.85
C GLY A 93 -2.76 -10.13 -11.28
N PRO A 94 -3.45 -10.62 -12.33
CA PRO A 94 -3.10 -10.31 -13.72
C PRO A 94 -3.54 -8.90 -14.16
N ASN A 95 -4.41 -8.23 -13.40
CA ASN A 95 -5.05 -6.99 -13.83
C ASN A 95 -4.29 -5.77 -13.34
N LYS A 96 -4.10 -4.78 -14.22
CA LYS A 96 -3.59 -3.47 -13.82
C LYS A 96 -4.63 -2.82 -12.90
N TRP A 97 -4.20 -2.45 -11.71
CA TRP A 97 -5.00 -1.68 -10.78
C TRP A 97 -4.89 -0.19 -11.11
N GLN A 98 -3.69 0.39 -11.06
CA GLN A 98 -3.49 1.83 -11.32
C GLN A 98 -2.02 2.17 -11.57
N THR A 99 -1.75 3.29 -12.24
CA THR A 99 -0.40 3.90 -12.28
C THR A 99 -0.18 4.73 -11.02
N VAL A 100 0.92 4.47 -10.31
CA VAL A 100 1.39 5.29 -9.21
C VAL A 100 2.33 6.34 -9.79
N ASP A 101 1.98 7.61 -9.62
CA ASP A 101 2.81 8.75 -9.96
C ASP A 101 3.01 9.63 -8.72
N LEU A 102 4.22 9.62 -8.18
CA LEU A 102 4.58 10.39 -6.98
C LEU A 102 5.10 11.79 -7.30
N GLU A 103 5.27 12.15 -8.57
CA GLU A 103 5.55 13.53 -8.98
C GLU A 103 4.27 14.35 -8.93
N GLU A 104 3.14 13.77 -9.35
CA GLU A 104 1.81 14.40 -9.19
C GLU A 104 1.32 14.36 -7.72
N ASN A 105 1.77 13.38 -6.93
CA ASN A 105 1.33 13.14 -5.55
C ASN A 105 2.49 13.19 -4.55
N ILE A 106 3.18 14.34 -4.49
CA ILE A 106 4.42 14.55 -3.73
C ILE A 106 4.29 14.20 -2.23
N ASN A 107 3.13 14.45 -1.63
CA ASN A 107 2.86 14.16 -0.21
C ASN A 107 2.56 12.67 0.06
N GLY A 108 2.70 11.81 -0.94
CA GLY A 108 2.35 10.41 -0.89
C GLY A 108 0.98 10.13 -1.52
N SER A 109 0.79 8.87 -1.90
CA SER A 109 -0.42 8.38 -2.54
C SER A 109 -0.99 7.19 -1.77
N ARG A 110 -2.32 7.16 -1.63
CA ARG A 110 -3.05 6.04 -1.05
C ARG A 110 -4.07 5.54 -2.06
N LEU A 111 -3.92 4.29 -2.48
CA LEU A 111 -4.84 3.63 -3.39
C LEU A 111 -5.69 2.62 -2.63
N GLU A 112 -6.98 2.58 -2.93
CA GLU A 112 -7.92 1.62 -2.36
C GLU A 112 -8.76 0.91 -3.42
N VAL A 113 -8.95 -0.39 -3.23
CA VAL A 113 -9.82 -1.22 -4.06
C VAL A 113 -10.60 -2.20 -3.21
N ILE A 114 -11.87 -2.40 -3.56
CA ILE A 114 -12.69 -3.49 -3.07
C ILE A 114 -12.59 -4.65 -4.06
N PHE A 115 -12.11 -5.78 -3.58
CA PHE A 115 -11.79 -6.94 -4.40
C PHE A 115 -12.33 -8.23 -3.78
N ILE A 116 -12.89 -9.10 -4.61
CA ILE A 116 -13.33 -10.45 -4.24
C ILE A 116 -12.40 -11.44 -4.93
N PRO A 117 -11.48 -12.09 -4.19
CA PRO A 117 -10.52 -13.02 -4.76
C PRO A 117 -11.20 -14.33 -5.16
N ARG A 118 -10.69 -14.95 -6.22
CA ARG A 118 -11.17 -16.25 -6.73
C ARG A 118 -10.38 -17.44 -6.18
N SER A 119 -9.25 -17.17 -5.53
CA SER A 119 -8.32 -18.12 -4.94
C SER A 119 -7.99 -17.70 -3.50
N ASN A 120 -7.37 -18.60 -2.73
CA ASN A 120 -6.89 -18.29 -1.37
C ASN A 120 -5.54 -17.56 -1.34
N SER A 121 -5.06 -17.14 -2.51
CA SER A 121 -3.86 -16.34 -2.68
C SER A 121 -4.16 -15.19 -3.64
N LEU A 122 -3.54 -14.05 -3.38
CA LEU A 122 -3.62 -12.85 -4.20
C LEU A 122 -2.24 -12.23 -4.35
N GLU A 123 -1.86 -11.90 -5.58
CA GLU A 123 -0.61 -11.20 -5.83
C GLU A 123 -0.86 -9.69 -5.95
N LEU A 124 -0.09 -8.88 -5.22
CA LEU A 124 -0.01 -7.44 -5.44
C LEU A 124 1.37 -7.15 -6.03
N CYS A 125 1.43 -6.69 -7.27
CA CYS A 125 2.68 -6.53 -8.00
C CYS A 125 2.96 -5.07 -8.33
N LEU A 126 4.20 -4.65 -8.08
CA LEU A 126 4.76 -3.39 -8.56
C LEU A 126 5.54 -3.67 -9.84
N VAL A 127 5.15 -3.01 -10.92
CA VAL A 127 5.71 -3.19 -12.27
C VAL A 127 6.39 -1.91 -12.70
N LYS A 128 7.70 -2.00 -12.95
CA LYS A 128 8.51 -0.90 -13.44
C LYS A 128 8.13 -0.60 -14.90
N THR A 129 7.79 0.66 -15.18
CA THR A 129 7.38 1.13 -16.51
C THR A 129 8.41 2.07 -17.15
N GLY A 130 9.28 2.68 -16.34
CA GLY A 130 10.33 3.59 -16.77
C GLY A 130 11.62 3.38 -16.00
N ASN A 131 12.41 4.44 -15.83
CA ASN A 131 13.72 4.36 -15.18
C ASN A 131 13.68 4.46 -13.66
N THR A 132 12.58 5.00 -13.12
CA THR A 132 12.40 5.23 -11.68
C THR A 132 12.18 3.91 -10.93
N VAL A 133 12.33 3.96 -9.60
CA VAL A 133 12.37 2.77 -8.74
C VAL A 133 11.02 2.60 -8.04
N PRO A 134 10.27 1.51 -8.29
CA PRO A 134 9.04 1.24 -7.57
C PRO A 134 9.27 1.10 -6.07
N LEU A 135 8.33 1.58 -5.28
CA LEU A 135 8.35 1.48 -3.82
C LEU A 135 6.96 1.25 -3.25
N ILE A 136 6.88 0.78 -2.02
CA ILE A 136 5.65 0.71 -1.24
C ILE A 136 5.97 0.87 0.25
N SER A 137 5.14 1.63 0.96
CA SER A 137 5.29 1.86 2.40
C SER A 137 4.52 0.82 3.20
N THR A 138 3.23 0.62 2.87
CA THR A 138 2.35 -0.32 3.58
C THR A 138 1.32 -0.96 2.65
N ILE A 139 0.93 -2.18 2.97
CA ILE A 139 -0.26 -2.85 2.42
C ILE A 139 -1.24 -3.09 3.58
N GLU A 140 -2.46 -2.61 3.44
CA GLU A 140 -3.56 -2.85 4.39
C GLU A 140 -4.59 -3.77 3.72
N ILE A 141 -4.99 -4.87 4.40
CA ILE A 141 -5.99 -5.81 3.88
C ILE A 141 -7.05 -5.98 4.96
N ARG A 142 -8.30 -5.65 4.64
CA ARG A 142 -9.41 -5.73 5.59
C ARG A 142 -10.58 -6.51 5.00
N PRO A 143 -11.01 -7.63 5.60
CA PRO A 143 -12.24 -8.28 5.21
C PRO A 143 -13.42 -7.34 5.49
N LEU A 144 -14.32 -7.20 4.53
CA LEU A 144 -15.58 -6.49 4.66
C LEU A 144 -16.72 -7.48 4.86
N ARG A 145 -17.85 -6.99 5.38
CA ARG A 145 -19.09 -7.78 5.41
C ARG A 145 -19.57 -7.98 3.97
N ASN A 146 -20.12 -9.15 3.67
CA ASN A 146 -20.51 -9.53 2.29
C ASN A 146 -21.65 -8.66 1.71
N ASP A 147 -22.36 -7.91 2.55
CA ASP A 147 -23.42 -6.97 2.18
C ASP A 147 -22.90 -5.53 1.93
N THR A 148 -21.61 -5.29 2.17
CA THR A 148 -20.99 -3.97 2.06
C THR A 148 -20.39 -3.77 0.65
N TYR A 149 -20.87 -2.75 -0.07
CA TYR A 149 -20.45 -2.42 -1.43
C TYR A 149 -20.56 -3.58 -2.44
N VAL A 150 -21.69 -4.29 -2.46
CA VAL A 150 -21.92 -5.44 -3.36
C VAL A 150 -21.78 -5.04 -4.84
N PRO A 151 -20.69 -5.42 -5.54
CA PRO A 151 -20.52 -5.07 -6.94
C PRO A 151 -21.36 -6.01 -7.82
N ARG A 152 -21.96 -5.48 -8.90
CA ARG A 152 -22.63 -6.34 -9.91
C ARG A 152 -21.64 -7.11 -10.77
N LEU A 153 -20.50 -6.49 -11.10
CA LEU A 153 -19.40 -7.06 -11.89
C LEU A 153 -18.08 -6.38 -11.48
N GLY A 154 -16.98 -7.13 -11.51
CA GLY A 154 -15.62 -6.59 -11.36
C GLY A 154 -15.26 -6.15 -9.93
N SER A 155 -14.16 -5.39 -9.82
CA SER A 155 -13.70 -4.75 -8.59
C SER A 155 -14.10 -3.28 -8.55
N LEU A 156 -14.23 -2.72 -7.34
CA LEU A 156 -14.55 -1.30 -7.16
C LEU A 156 -13.31 -0.54 -6.74
N THR A 157 -12.85 0.41 -7.55
CA THR A 157 -11.79 1.34 -7.15
C THR A 157 -12.40 2.50 -6.36
N SER A 158 -11.72 2.91 -5.30
CA SER A 158 -12.15 4.07 -4.50
C SER A 158 -11.95 5.35 -5.31
N SER A 159 -12.96 6.23 -5.35
CA SER A 159 -12.87 7.54 -5.99
C SER A 159 -12.61 8.64 -4.96
N PHE A 160 -13.54 8.82 -4.01
CA PHE A 160 -13.35 9.71 -2.87
C PHE A 160 -14.12 9.18 -1.66
N ARG A 161 -13.63 9.50 -0.46
CA ARG A 161 -14.35 9.30 0.80
C ARG A 161 -14.56 10.65 1.46
N ILE A 162 -15.79 10.90 1.91
CA ILE A 162 -16.14 12.09 2.68
C ILE A 162 -16.58 11.61 4.06
N TYR A 163 -15.94 12.15 5.10
CA TYR A 163 -16.33 11.92 6.48
C TYR A 163 -17.09 13.15 6.98
N PHE A 164 -18.36 12.97 7.31
CA PHE A 164 -19.12 14.00 8.02
C PHE A 164 -18.95 13.76 9.52
N ASN A 165 -17.87 14.31 10.09
CA ASN A 165 -17.61 14.23 11.53
C ASN A 165 -17.31 15.62 12.10
N ALA A 166 -17.78 15.88 13.32
CA ALA A 166 -17.44 17.07 14.12
C ALA A 166 -16.17 16.87 14.98
N SER A 167 -15.60 15.66 15.04
CA SER A 167 -14.36 15.34 15.75
C SER A 167 -13.15 15.28 14.81
N ASN A 168 -11.97 15.64 15.30
CA ASN A 168 -10.70 15.54 14.58
C ASN A 168 -10.18 14.10 14.41
N ASN A 169 -10.90 13.08 14.88
CA ASN A 169 -10.50 11.69 14.73
C ASN A 169 -10.85 11.18 13.33
N TYR A 170 -9.86 10.59 12.64
CA TYR A 170 -10.10 9.85 11.42
C TYR A 170 -10.96 8.63 11.72
N ILE A 171 -12.19 8.62 11.20
CA ILE A 171 -13.00 7.40 11.17
C ILE A 171 -12.45 6.56 10.02
N ARG A 172 -11.92 5.37 10.29
CA ARG A 172 -11.23 4.54 9.29
C ARG A 172 -11.78 3.13 9.24
#